data_AF-A0A3B9ETQ5-F1
#
_entry.id   AF-A0A3B9ETQ5-F1
#
_cell.length_a   1.000
_cell.length_b   1.000
_cell.length_c   1.000
_cell.angle_alpha   90.00
_cell.angle_beta   90.00
_cell.angle_gamma   90.00
#
_symmetry.space_group_name_H-M   'P 1'
#
loop_
_entity.id
_entity.type
_entity.pdbx_description
1 polymer ?
#
loop_
_entity_poly.entity_id
_entity_poly.type
_entity_poly.pdbx_seq_one_letter_code
_entity_poly.pdbx_strand_id
1 'polypeptide(L)'
;FYALVVYLQVIVIFKGFYHQKYWSLFLVSYLLVAVGFLTKGLPSLAFQVFTLLGGAIYFRKFRLLFGWQHICGILLLVVSCGAYLYLYDSRDDVLAFFVRQFKEASQRTGLETEFSDTALQFFTFPLQLVKLTLPWSLFLVFFFKKGFLKTLRQNAFIAFSVVFVLANIWIYWISGDFKARYYYMFLPFIVSWFAYFYDQNSSKMPRLQKVLFGFFGFQVVIFPLLLIIPAFVPQTAVLPFIWWRAILLFTLATLVAFLFFKGTSRVLALALFMVVARLGLNLYYLPALQADKNVMYYRSTMAELLEITGKEQVFLYGNAYNFPSDASIGPLTFEETTLTTAPLIAYQIPYYITRHNGLIVQFTEELVPGRYYIAPADMVNITDYPPLFRFEDKWKGQEMVLIRT
;
A
#
# COMPACT_ATOMS: atom_id res chain seq x y z
N PHE A 1 2.45 6.38 2.96
CA PHE A 1 1.64 7.52 3.44
C PHE A 1 0.45 7.06 4.28
N TYR A 2 -0.57 6.40 3.71
CA TYR A 2 -1.78 6.00 4.46
C TYR A 2 -1.54 5.28 5.81
N ALA A 3 -0.61 4.31 5.85
CA ALA A 3 -0.27 3.62 7.10
C ALA A 3 0.28 4.55 8.20
N LEU A 4 0.96 5.63 7.83
CA LEU A 4 1.43 6.66 8.77
C LEU A 4 0.24 7.47 9.34
N VAL A 5 -0.74 7.81 8.49
CA VAL A 5 -1.95 8.52 8.92
C VAL A 5 -2.70 7.70 9.97
N VAL A 6 -2.92 6.41 9.70
CA VAL A 6 -3.57 5.48 10.66
C VAL A 6 -2.72 5.31 11.92
N TYR A 7 -1.40 5.18 11.79
CA TYR A 7 -0.52 5.12 12.96
C TYR A 7 -0.68 6.36 13.86
N LEU A 8 -0.58 7.56 13.28
CA LEU A 8 -0.75 8.82 14.03
C LEU A 8 -2.14 8.92 14.66
N GLN A 9 -3.18 8.52 13.95
CA GLN A 9 -4.56 8.49 14.44
C GLN A 9 -4.66 7.63 15.71
N VAL A 10 -4.12 6.41 15.68
CA VAL A 10 -4.11 5.49 16.82
C VAL A 10 -3.28 6.04 17.98
N ILE A 11 -2.12 6.67 17.72
CA ILE A 11 -1.30 7.33 18.75
C ILE A 11 -2.06 8.48 19.42
N VAL A 12 -2.76 9.31 18.65
CA VAL A 12 -3.58 10.42 19.15
C VAL A 12 -4.72 9.89 20.03
N ILE A 13 -5.42 8.85 19.57
CA ILE A 13 -6.50 8.23 20.35
C ILE A 13 -5.95 7.66 21.67
N PHE A 14 -4.83 6.93 21.63
CA PHE A 14 -4.16 6.42 22.82
C PHE A 14 -3.83 7.53 23.82
N LYS A 15 -3.10 8.57 23.36
CA LYS A 15 -2.70 9.71 24.21
C LYS A 15 -3.91 10.46 24.76
N GLY A 16 -4.97 10.60 23.95
CA GLY A 16 -6.22 11.24 24.32
C GLY A 16 -6.92 10.53 25.48
N PHE A 17 -7.03 9.20 25.42
CA PHE A 17 -7.60 8.43 26.52
C PHE A 17 -6.67 8.41 27.75
N TYR A 18 -5.38 8.16 27.53
CA TYR A 18 -4.39 7.99 28.59
C TYR A 18 -4.16 9.27 29.40
N HIS A 19 -4.05 10.42 28.74
CA HIS A 19 -3.86 11.74 29.39
C HIS A 19 -5.17 12.53 29.56
N GLN A 20 -6.32 11.93 29.24
CA GLN A 20 -7.64 12.57 29.32
C GLN A 20 -7.76 13.87 28.49
N LYS A 21 -7.01 13.98 27.38
CA LYS A 21 -7.04 15.12 26.45
C LYS A 21 -8.10 14.91 25.37
N TYR A 22 -9.38 14.94 25.74
CA TYR A 22 -10.50 14.52 24.86
C TYR A 22 -10.70 15.41 23.63
N TRP A 23 -10.39 16.70 23.72
CA TRP A 23 -10.42 17.59 22.55
C TRP A 23 -9.43 17.16 21.47
N SER A 24 -8.18 16.93 21.86
CA SER A 24 -7.16 16.43 20.94
C SER A 24 -7.51 15.02 20.46
N LEU A 25 -8.08 14.18 21.33
CA LEU A 25 -8.56 12.85 20.95
C LEU A 25 -9.50 12.95 19.76
N PHE A 26 -10.57 13.74 19.87
CA PHE A 26 -11.59 13.81 18.82
C PHE A 26 -11.13 14.67 17.64
N LEU A 27 -10.76 15.93 17.83
CA LEU A 27 -10.47 16.83 16.69
C LEU A 27 -9.30 16.33 15.83
N VAL A 28 -8.19 15.93 16.45
CA VAL A 28 -7.00 15.50 15.69
C VAL A 28 -7.20 14.12 15.07
N SER A 29 -7.87 13.18 15.77
CA SER A 29 -8.14 11.87 15.16
C SER A 29 -9.12 11.99 13.99
N TYR A 30 -10.18 12.80 14.10
CA TYR A 30 -11.14 13.02 13.01
C TYR A 30 -10.54 13.80 11.83
N LEU A 31 -9.61 14.74 12.08
CA LEU A 31 -8.85 15.36 10.99
C LEU A 31 -7.99 14.32 10.25
N LEU A 32 -7.34 13.41 10.98
CA LEU A 32 -6.56 12.32 10.38
C LEU A 32 -7.46 11.34 9.62
N VAL A 33 -8.70 11.12 10.08
CA VAL A 33 -9.71 10.35 9.34
C VAL A 33 -10.10 11.05 8.05
N ALA A 34 -10.27 12.38 8.05
CA ALA A 34 -10.57 13.14 6.85
C ALA A 34 -9.42 12.98 5.83
N VAL A 35 -8.17 13.16 6.26
CA VAL A 35 -6.99 12.92 5.41
C VAL A 35 -6.96 11.47 4.90
N GLY A 36 -7.22 10.50 5.78
CA GLY A 36 -7.27 9.09 5.43
C GLY A 36 -8.38 8.76 4.42
N PHE A 37 -9.57 9.33 4.59
CA PHE A 37 -10.71 9.17 3.70
C PHE A 37 -10.42 9.76 2.32
N LEU A 38 -9.85 10.97 2.25
CA LEU A 38 -9.44 11.58 0.99
C LEU A 38 -8.26 10.85 0.31
N THR A 39 -7.56 9.98 1.04
CA THR A 39 -6.45 9.17 0.50
C THR A 39 -6.88 7.76 0.06
N LYS A 40 -7.76 7.11 0.83
CA LYS A 40 -8.10 5.68 0.67
C LYS A 40 -9.58 5.37 0.91
N GLY A 41 -10.40 6.34 1.29
CA GLY A 41 -11.83 6.22 1.48
C GLY A 41 -12.28 5.57 2.77
N LEU A 42 -13.34 4.77 2.66
CA LEU A 42 -14.11 4.20 3.76
C LEU A 42 -13.29 3.45 4.83
N PRO A 43 -12.19 2.75 4.53
CA PRO A 43 -11.41 2.07 5.57
C PRO A 43 -10.97 2.99 6.72
N SER A 44 -10.74 4.29 6.48
CA SER A 44 -10.38 5.24 7.55
C SER A 44 -11.47 5.43 8.60
N LEU A 45 -12.74 5.38 8.18
CA LEU A 45 -13.88 5.47 9.08
C LEU A 45 -13.99 4.22 9.95
N ALA A 46 -13.80 3.04 9.36
CA ALA A 46 -13.75 1.79 10.11
C ALA A 46 -12.66 1.84 11.19
N PHE A 47 -11.44 2.29 10.83
CA PHE A 47 -10.37 2.47 11.82
C PHE A 47 -10.74 3.42 12.96
N GLN A 48 -11.42 4.53 12.66
CA GLN A 48 -11.87 5.46 13.69
C GLN A 48 -12.86 4.81 14.64
N VAL A 49 -13.94 4.23 14.09
CA VAL A 49 -15.04 3.67 14.86
C VAL A 49 -14.55 2.53 15.76
N PHE A 50 -13.84 1.55 15.19
CA PHE A 50 -13.41 0.39 15.97
C PHE A 50 -12.31 0.72 16.96
N THR A 51 -11.39 1.64 16.64
CA THR A 51 -10.35 2.06 17.58
C THR A 51 -10.92 2.89 18.73
N LEU A 52 -11.87 3.81 18.46
CA LEU A 52 -12.56 4.55 19.51
C LEU A 52 -13.39 3.63 20.40
N LEU A 53 -14.13 2.68 19.82
CA LEU A 53 -14.91 1.71 20.58
C LEU A 53 -14.00 0.83 21.45
N GLY A 54 -12.95 0.26 20.86
CA GLY A 54 -11.96 -0.55 21.58
C GLY A 54 -11.29 0.24 22.71
N GLY A 55 -10.91 1.50 22.45
CA GLY A 55 -10.36 2.39 23.47
C GLY A 55 -11.35 2.73 24.58
N ALA A 56 -12.59 3.04 24.23
CA ALA A 56 -13.65 3.34 25.21
C ALA A 56 -13.96 2.14 26.12
N ILE A 57 -13.96 0.92 25.57
CA ILE A 57 -14.05 -0.34 26.33
C ILE A 57 -12.85 -0.46 27.27
N TYR A 58 -11.64 -0.39 26.73
CA TYR A 58 -10.40 -0.64 27.46
C TYR A 58 -10.19 0.34 28.61
N PHE A 59 -10.41 1.64 28.38
CA PHE A 59 -10.29 2.69 29.39
C PHE A 59 -11.56 2.88 30.23
N ARG A 60 -12.64 2.12 29.94
CA ARG A 60 -13.96 2.21 30.60
C ARG A 60 -14.57 3.62 30.53
N LYS A 61 -14.48 4.27 29.37
CA LYS A 61 -14.95 5.65 29.13
C LYS A 61 -15.99 5.74 28.01
N PHE A 62 -16.94 4.81 27.96
CA PHE A 62 -18.00 4.77 26.94
C PHE A 62 -18.81 6.06 26.79
N ARG A 63 -19.08 6.77 27.89
CA ARG A 63 -19.85 8.03 27.86
C ARG A 63 -19.21 9.11 26.98
N LEU A 64 -17.88 9.05 26.76
CA LEU A 64 -17.19 10.00 25.89
C LEU A 64 -17.64 9.90 24.43
N LEU A 65 -18.10 8.72 23.98
CA LEU A 65 -18.60 8.53 22.61
C LEU A 65 -19.93 9.25 22.37
N PHE A 66 -20.60 9.73 23.42
CA PHE A 66 -21.84 10.52 23.32
C PHE A 66 -21.63 11.97 23.77
N GLY A 67 -20.37 12.37 23.96
CA GLY A 67 -20.01 13.72 24.36
C GLY A 67 -20.01 14.71 23.19
N TRP A 68 -20.24 15.98 23.48
CA TRP A 68 -20.24 17.04 22.48
C TRP A 68 -18.87 17.21 21.79
N GLN A 69 -17.75 16.87 22.45
CA GLN A 69 -16.44 16.90 21.81
C GLN A 69 -16.33 15.86 20.67
N HIS A 70 -17.02 14.73 20.80
CA HIS A 70 -17.09 13.72 19.74
C HIS A 70 -17.89 14.26 18.55
N ILE A 71 -19.02 14.91 18.82
CA ILE A 71 -19.84 15.58 17.80
C ILE A 71 -19.03 16.63 17.05
N CYS A 72 -18.24 17.46 17.76
CA CYS A 72 -17.33 18.42 17.11
C CYS A 72 -16.32 17.73 16.18
N GLY A 73 -15.78 16.57 16.56
CA GLY A 73 -14.91 15.77 15.70
C GLY A 73 -15.63 15.27 14.44
N ILE A 74 -16.85 14.74 14.58
CA ILE A 74 -17.67 14.30 13.45
C ILE A 74 -17.97 15.46 12.50
N LEU A 75 -18.37 16.62 13.04
CA LEU A 75 -18.63 17.82 12.24
C LEU A 75 -17.38 18.26 11.48
N LEU A 76 -16.21 18.24 12.11
CA LEU A 76 -14.94 18.56 11.45
C LEU A 76 -14.68 17.64 10.25
N LEU A 77 -14.91 16.33 10.41
CA LEU A 77 -14.76 15.36 9.33
C LEU A 77 -15.76 15.63 8.18
N VAL A 78 -17.04 15.85 8.51
CA VAL A 78 -18.09 16.13 7.52
C VAL A 78 -17.77 17.40 6.75
N VAL A 79 -17.38 18.48 7.42
CA VAL A 79 -17.01 19.74 6.75
C VAL A 79 -15.78 19.55 5.88
N SER A 80 -14.75 18.85 6.36
CA SER A 80 -13.50 18.67 5.61
C SER A 80 -13.71 17.83 4.34
N CYS A 81 -14.37 16.68 4.45
CA CYS A 81 -14.67 15.83 3.30
C CYS A 81 -15.75 16.44 2.40
N GLY A 82 -16.78 17.03 3.00
CA GLY A 82 -17.89 17.67 2.29
C GLY A 82 -17.44 18.86 1.46
N ALA A 83 -16.52 19.69 1.97
CA ALA A 83 -15.96 20.79 1.18
C ALA A 83 -15.21 20.30 -0.07
N TYR A 84 -14.44 19.21 0.05
CA TYR A 84 -13.79 18.61 -1.10
C TYR A 84 -14.81 18.06 -2.12
N LEU A 85 -15.79 17.29 -1.64
CA LEU A 85 -16.79 16.68 -2.50
C LEU A 85 -17.72 17.71 -3.16
N TYR A 86 -18.04 18.79 -2.48
CA TYR A 86 -18.80 19.91 -3.04
C TYR A 86 -18.06 20.56 -4.22
N LEU A 87 -16.74 20.72 -4.12
CA LEU A 87 -15.94 21.22 -5.25
C LEU A 87 -15.82 20.18 -6.37
N TYR A 88 -15.74 18.90 -6.03
CA TYR A 88 -15.66 17.80 -6.98
C TYR A 88 -16.95 17.66 -7.82
N ASP A 89 -18.11 17.86 -7.21
CA ASP A 89 -19.43 17.79 -7.86
C ASP A 89 -19.56 18.73 -9.07
N SER A 90 -18.81 19.83 -9.09
CA SER A 90 -18.77 20.75 -10.23
C SER A 90 -18.07 20.19 -11.47
N ARG A 91 -17.38 19.04 -11.35
CA ARG A 91 -16.54 18.45 -12.41
C ARG A 91 -16.89 17.01 -12.74
N ASP A 92 -17.38 16.24 -11.77
CA ASP A 92 -17.63 14.81 -11.89
C ASP A 92 -18.75 14.36 -10.95
N ASP A 93 -19.29 13.16 -11.20
CA ASP A 93 -20.41 12.58 -10.45
C ASP A 93 -19.98 12.08 -9.06
N VAL A 94 -20.46 12.78 -8.01
CA VAL A 94 -20.23 12.43 -6.60
C VAL A 94 -20.95 11.14 -6.20
N LEU A 95 -22.13 10.88 -6.73
CA LEU A 95 -22.93 9.71 -6.40
C LEU A 95 -22.25 8.44 -6.93
N ALA A 96 -21.83 8.48 -8.19
CA ALA A 96 -21.01 7.43 -8.81
C ALA A 96 -19.72 7.16 -8.00
N PHE A 97 -19.05 8.20 -7.51
CA PHE A 97 -17.89 8.07 -6.64
C PHE A 97 -18.21 7.31 -5.34
N PHE A 98 -19.31 7.65 -4.66
CA PHE A 98 -19.71 6.98 -3.42
C PHE A 98 -20.15 5.53 -3.63
N VAL A 99 -20.96 5.26 -4.65
CA VAL A 99 -21.39 3.89 -5.01
C VAL A 99 -20.16 3.02 -5.26
N ARG A 100 -19.23 3.52 -6.07
CA ARG A 100 -17.96 2.83 -6.33
C ARG A 100 -17.16 2.61 -5.05
N GLN A 101 -17.03 3.62 -4.20
CA GLN A 101 -16.26 3.47 -2.96
C GLN A 101 -16.87 2.48 -1.98
N PHE A 102 -18.20 2.45 -1.93
CA PHE A 102 -18.92 1.49 -1.14
C PHE A 102 -18.71 0.07 -1.68
N LYS A 103 -18.84 -0.14 -3.00
CA LYS A 103 -18.56 -1.42 -3.64
C LYS A 103 -17.13 -1.90 -3.43
N GLU A 104 -16.17 -0.99 -3.61
CA GLU A 104 -14.75 -1.30 -3.38
C GLU A 104 -14.47 -1.65 -1.92
N ALA A 105 -15.24 -1.13 -0.97
CA ALA A 105 -15.14 -1.50 0.44
C ALA A 105 -15.86 -2.82 0.76
N SER A 106 -17.06 -3.04 0.21
CA SER A 106 -17.89 -4.24 0.45
C SER A 106 -17.21 -5.50 -0.11
N GLN A 107 -16.62 -5.43 -1.30
CA GLN A 107 -15.80 -6.48 -1.92
C GLN A 107 -14.59 -6.89 -1.08
N ARG A 108 -14.20 -6.08 -0.09
CA ARG A 108 -13.09 -6.35 0.83
C ARG A 108 -13.55 -6.86 2.17
N THR A 109 -14.86 -6.94 2.38
CA THR A 109 -15.45 -7.65 3.52
C THR A 109 -15.75 -9.08 3.08
N GLY A 110 -15.70 -10.05 4.01
CA GLY A 110 -15.97 -11.47 3.70
C GLY A 110 -17.41 -11.78 3.26
N LEU A 111 -18.22 -10.77 2.96
CA LEU A 111 -19.64 -10.88 2.62
C LEU A 111 -19.88 -11.17 1.13
N GLU A 112 -18.89 -10.89 0.26
CA GLU A 112 -18.94 -11.18 -1.17
C GLU A 112 -18.02 -12.35 -1.58
N THR A 113 -17.29 -12.94 -0.63
CA THR A 113 -16.38 -14.07 -0.89
C THR A 113 -17.03 -15.40 -0.58
N GLU A 114 -16.66 -16.45 -1.33
CA GLU A 114 -17.16 -17.80 -1.04
C GLU A 114 -16.83 -18.22 0.40
N PHE A 115 -17.74 -18.97 1.03
CA PHE A 115 -17.57 -19.41 2.42
C PHE A 115 -16.32 -20.30 2.58
N SER A 116 -16.04 -21.14 1.58
CA SER A 116 -14.83 -21.98 1.46
C SER A 116 -13.56 -21.14 1.57
N ASP A 117 -13.46 -20.09 0.77
CA ASP A 117 -12.32 -19.17 0.75
C ASP A 117 -12.18 -18.43 2.07
N THR A 118 -13.29 -17.98 2.63
CA THR A 118 -13.34 -17.31 3.94
C THR A 118 -12.84 -18.23 5.06
N ALA A 119 -13.27 -19.50 5.06
CA ALA A 119 -12.85 -20.50 6.04
C ALA A 119 -11.36 -20.84 5.90
N LEU A 120 -10.87 -21.09 4.68
CA LEU A 120 -9.45 -21.33 4.43
C LEU A 120 -8.61 -20.13 4.85
N GLN A 121 -9.06 -18.92 4.51
CA GLN A 121 -8.39 -17.68 4.86
C GLN A 121 -8.35 -17.49 6.39
N PHE A 122 -9.42 -17.82 7.11
CA PHE A 122 -9.45 -17.75 8.58
C PHE A 122 -8.32 -18.55 9.23
N PHE A 123 -8.03 -19.77 8.73
CA PHE A 123 -6.97 -20.62 9.26
C PHE A 123 -5.57 -20.27 8.73
N THR A 124 -5.46 -19.83 7.48
CA THR A 124 -4.16 -19.48 6.87
C THR A 124 -3.67 -18.09 7.27
N PHE A 125 -4.58 -17.19 7.65
CA PHE A 125 -4.29 -15.80 7.98
C PHE A 125 -3.19 -15.62 9.05
N PRO A 126 -3.22 -16.30 10.22
CA PRO A 126 -2.16 -16.15 11.22
C PRO A 126 -0.77 -16.49 10.67
N LEU A 127 -0.67 -17.54 9.85
CA LEU A 127 0.59 -17.95 9.23
C LEU A 127 1.06 -16.93 8.18
N GLN A 128 0.14 -16.38 7.38
CA GLN A 128 0.43 -15.32 6.43
C GLN A 128 0.90 -14.04 7.14
N LEU A 129 0.32 -13.69 8.30
CA LEU A 129 0.74 -12.54 9.10
C LEU A 129 2.14 -12.74 9.70
N VAL A 130 2.45 -13.96 10.16
CA VAL A 130 3.79 -14.36 10.60
C VAL A 130 4.79 -14.23 9.44
N LYS A 131 4.44 -14.72 8.25
CA LYS A 131 5.27 -14.59 7.04
C LYS A 131 5.48 -13.13 6.64
N LEU A 132 4.44 -12.31 6.70
CA LEU A 132 4.48 -10.89 6.35
C LEU A 132 5.42 -10.10 7.26
N THR A 133 5.53 -10.51 8.52
CA THR A 133 6.38 -9.85 9.52
C THR A 133 7.77 -10.46 9.64
N LEU A 134 8.15 -11.43 8.79
CA LEU A 134 9.52 -11.94 8.76
C LEU A 134 10.51 -10.81 8.41
N PRO A 135 11.72 -10.80 9.02
CA PRO A 135 12.21 -11.79 9.98
C PRO A 135 11.78 -11.51 11.45
N TRP A 136 11.05 -10.43 11.71
CA TRP A 136 10.71 -9.98 13.07
C TRP A 136 9.78 -10.92 13.82
N SER A 137 8.93 -11.67 13.12
CA SER A 137 8.09 -12.70 13.73
C SER A 137 8.88 -13.82 14.41
N LEU A 138 10.19 -13.99 14.13
CA LEU A 138 11.04 -14.91 14.88
C LEU A 138 11.15 -14.55 16.37
N PHE A 139 10.87 -13.30 16.75
CA PHE A 139 10.80 -12.86 18.14
C PHE A 139 9.47 -13.22 18.84
N LEU A 140 8.48 -13.77 18.14
CA LEU A 140 7.22 -14.29 18.74
C LEU A 140 7.48 -15.32 19.83
N VAL A 141 8.58 -16.07 19.73
CA VAL A 141 8.95 -17.09 20.71
C VAL A 141 9.09 -16.53 22.14
N PHE A 142 9.38 -15.23 22.30
CA PHE A 142 9.45 -14.57 23.61
C PHE A 142 8.08 -14.27 24.23
N PHE A 143 6.98 -14.49 23.50
CA PHE A 143 5.60 -14.30 23.99
C PHE A 143 5.18 -15.46 24.90
N PHE A 144 5.68 -16.67 24.62
CA PHE A 144 5.25 -17.90 25.30
C PHE A 144 5.86 -18.09 26.70
N LYS A 145 6.53 -17.07 27.25
CA LYS A 145 6.98 -17.10 28.64
C LYS A 145 5.78 -16.92 29.59
N LYS A 146 5.77 -17.68 30.69
CA LYS A 146 4.78 -17.51 31.77
C LYS A 146 4.70 -16.05 32.20
N GLY A 147 3.48 -15.53 32.34
CA GLY A 147 3.23 -14.14 32.73
C GLY A 147 2.92 -13.18 31.58
N PHE A 148 2.65 -13.66 30.36
CA PHE A 148 2.30 -12.84 29.19
C PHE A 148 1.33 -11.68 29.50
N LEU A 149 0.18 -11.97 30.11
CA LEU A 149 -0.82 -10.96 30.45
C LEU A 149 -0.32 -9.93 31.47
N LYS A 150 0.53 -10.35 32.42
CA LYS A 150 1.15 -9.44 33.40
C LYS A 150 2.12 -8.50 32.68
N THR A 151 2.99 -9.05 31.83
CA THR A 151 3.93 -8.25 31.02
C THR A 151 3.22 -7.27 30.10
N LEU A 152 2.13 -7.71 29.44
CA LEU A 152 1.32 -6.87 28.57
C LEU A 152 0.74 -5.66 29.31
N ARG A 153 0.20 -5.88 30.52
CA ARG A 153 -0.43 -4.81 31.33
C ARG A 153 0.56 -3.82 31.95
N GLN A 154 1.86 -4.13 31.99
CA GLN A 154 2.87 -3.21 32.52
C GLN A 154 3.09 -1.98 31.62
N ASN A 155 2.77 -2.07 30.33
CA ASN A 155 2.89 -0.96 29.41
C ASN A 155 1.54 -0.65 28.76
N ALA A 156 0.95 0.49 29.14
CA ALA A 156 -0.37 0.91 28.67
C ALA A 156 -0.43 1.07 27.15
N PHE A 157 0.65 1.51 26.51
CA PHE A 157 0.71 1.63 25.05
C PHE A 157 0.70 0.27 24.37
N ILE A 158 1.51 -0.68 24.85
CA ILE A 158 1.53 -2.05 24.29
C ILE A 158 0.16 -2.71 24.48
N ALA A 159 -0.45 -2.61 25.67
CA ALA A 159 -1.79 -3.13 25.91
C ALA A 159 -2.85 -2.49 24.98
N PHE A 160 -2.85 -1.17 24.83
CA PHE A 160 -3.76 -0.48 23.93
C PHE A 160 -3.53 -0.84 22.46
N SER A 161 -2.28 -1.07 22.05
CA SER A 161 -1.99 -1.47 20.68
C SER A 161 -2.53 -2.87 20.34
N VAL A 162 -2.60 -3.79 21.32
CA VAL A 162 -3.33 -5.07 21.17
C VAL A 162 -4.82 -4.82 21.00
N VAL A 163 -5.40 -3.91 21.78
CA VAL A 163 -6.82 -3.52 21.63
C VAL A 163 -7.08 -2.96 20.23
N PHE A 164 -6.23 -2.06 19.74
CA PHE A 164 -6.30 -1.52 18.38
C PHE A 164 -6.30 -2.63 17.32
N VAL A 165 -5.31 -3.54 17.38
CA VAL A 165 -5.19 -4.62 16.40
C VAL A 165 -6.43 -5.52 16.46
N LEU A 166 -6.83 -6.01 17.64
CA LEU A 166 -7.98 -6.90 17.78
C LEU A 166 -9.29 -6.24 17.32
N ALA A 167 -9.48 -4.96 17.61
CA ALA A 167 -10.70 -4.23 17.22
C ALA A 167 -10.84 -4.06 15.70
N ASN A 168 -9.75 -4.10 14.94
CA ASN A 168 -9.74 -3.74 13.53
C ASN A 168 -9.34 -4.89 12.58
N ILE A 169 -8.52 -5.83 13.03
CA ILE A 169 -7.91 -6.85 12.16
C ILE A 169 -8.94 -7.84 11.61
N TRP A 170 -10.04 -8.05 12.33
CA TRP A 170 -11.06 -9.04 11.99
C TRP A 170 -11.75 -8.76 10.64
N ILE A 171 -11.90 -7.49 10.25
CA ILE A 171 -12.47 -7.09 8.94
C ILE A 171 -11.67 -7.70 7.80
N TYR A 172 -10.35 -7.73 7.96
CA TYR A 172 -9.41 -8.26 6.97
C TYR A 172 -9.13 -9.75 7.18
N TRP A 173 -9.24 -10.24 8.41
CA TRP A 173 -9.11 -11.67 8.71
C TRP A 173 -10.20 -12.46 7.98
N ILE A 174 -11.43 -11.95 7.97
CA ILE A 174 -12.58 -12.62 7.37
C ILE A 174 -12.72 -12.24 5.88
N SER A 175 -11.94 -11.28 5.36
CA SER A 175 -11.93 -11.04 3.91
C SER A 175 -11.30 -12.23 3.21
N GLY A 176 -11.99 -12.93 2.29
CA GLY A 176 -11.49 -14.14 1.62
C GLY A 176 -10.23 -13.98 0.76
N ASP A 177 -9.54 -12.84 0.80
CA ASP A 177 -8.30 -12.59 0.06
C ASP A 177 -7.25 -11.83 0.91
N PHE A 178 -6.07 -12.44 1.10
CA PHE A 178 -4.95 -11.84 1.80
C PHE A 178 -4.17 -10.86 0.93
N LYS A 179 -4.35 -9.55 1.16
CA LYS A 179 -3.51 -8.50 0.57
C LYS A 179 -2.60 -7.88 1.61
N ALA A 180 -1.30 -8.18 1.54
CA ALA A 180 -0.25 -7.67 2.43
C ALA A 180 -0.37 -6.15 2.72
N ARG A 181 -0.67 -5.35 1.70
CA ARG A 181 -0.83 -3.89 1.79
C ARG A 181 -1.94 -3.41 2.73
N TYR A 182 -2.92 -4.25 3.06
CA TYR A 182 -3.97 -3.93 4.03
C TYR A 182 -3.51 -4.13 5.47
N TYR A 183 -2.41 -4.84 5.69
CA TYR A 183 -1.91 -5.11 7.03
C TYR A 183 -0.81 -4.14 7.49
N TYR A 184 -0.30 -3.31 6.56
CA TYR A 184 0.81 -2.39 6.82
C TYR A 184 0.59 -1.43 7.98
N MET A 185 -0.66 -1.04 8.25
CA MET A 185 -1.02 -0.18 9.39
C MET A 185 -0.94 -0.86 10.75
N PHE A 186 -1.02 -2.20 10.80
CA PHE A 186 -0.85 -2.95 12.03
C PHE A 186 0.62 -3.24 12.35
N LEU A 187 1.49 -3.27 11.34
CA LEU A 187 2.88 -3.70 11.49
C LEU A 187 3.68 -2.89 12.53
N PRO A 188 3.59 -1.55 12.60
CA PRO A 188 4.31 -0.80 13.64
C PRO A 188 3.93 -1.24 15.06
N PHE A 189 2.65 -1.57 15.28
CA PHE A 189 2.14 -2.02 16.56
C PHE A 189 2.57 -3.46 16.87
N ILE A 190 2.42 -4.37 15.91
CA ILE A 190 2.81 -5.78 16.04
C ILE A 190 4.32 -5.90 16.30
N VAL A 191 5.15 -5.18 15.55
CA VAL A 191 6.61 -5.17 15.74
C VAL A 191 7.00 -4.55 17.08
N SER A 192 6.23 -3.58 17.58
CA SER A 192 6.44 -3.04 18.94
C SER A 192 6.20 -4.11 20.01
N TRP A 193 5.26 -5.04 19.80
CA TRP A 193 5.09 -6.19 20.70
C TRP A 193 6.31 -7.10 20.68
N PHE A 194 6.84 -7.41 19.49
CA PHE A 194 8.06 -8.23 19.35
C PHE A 194 9.24 -7.62 20.10
N ALA A 195 9.47 -6.31 19.91
CA ALA A 195 10.53 -5.60 20.61
C ALA A 195 10.33 -5.60 22.13
N TYR A 196 9.12 -5.31 22.61
CA TYR A 196 8.81 -5.24 24.03
C TYR A 196 8.96 -6.60 24.73
N PHE A 197 8.40 -7.67 24.16
CA PHE A 197 8.52 -9.01 24.76
C PHE A 197 9.95 -9.56 24.67
N TYR A 198 10.70 -9.23 23.62
CA TYR A 198 12.12 -9.53 23.55
C TYR A 198 12.90 -8.87 24.69
N ASP A 199 12.72 -7.57 24.90
CA ASP A 199 13.38 -6.82 25.98
C ASP A 199 13.09 -7.44 27.37
N GLN A 200 11.82 -7.75 27.63
CA GLN A 200 11.39 -8.25 28.94
C GLN A 200 11.78 -9.70 29.25
N ASN A 201 11.94 -10.54 28.22
CA ASN A 201 12.10 -11.99 28.40
C ASN A 201 13.42 -12.57 27.86
N SER A 202 14.19 -11.84 27.05
CA SER A 202 15.42 -12.37 26.43
C SER A 202 16.46 -12.83 27.44
N SER A 203 16.73 -12.03 28.47
CA SER A 203 17.66 -12.37 29.57
C SER A 203 17.26 -13.64 30.32
N LYS A 204 15.96 -13.95 30.36
CA LYS A 204 15.40 -15.15 31.00
C LYS A 204 15.42 -16.38 30.09
N MET A 205 15.79 -16.22 28.81
CA MET A 205 15.79 -17.28 27.79
C MET A 205 17.10 -17.28 26.97
N PRO A 206 18.28 -17.40 27.62
CA PRO A 206 19.58 -17.19 26.97
C PRO A 206 19.91 -18.20 25.87
N ARG A 207 19.46 -19.47 26.00
CA ARG A 207 19.66 -20.49 24.95
C ARG A 207 18.96 -20.10 23.65
N LEU A 208 17.69 -19.70 23.75
CA LEU A 208 16.88 -19.27 22.61
C LEU A 208 17.44 -18.01 21.96
N GLN A 209 17.85 -17.05 22.79
CA GLN A 209 18.55 -15.85 22.33
C GLN A 209 19.82 -16.21 21.53
N LYS A 210 20.64 -17.15 22.05
CA LYS A 210 21.86 -17.60 21.36
C LYS A 210 21.56 -18.26 20.01
N VAL A 211 20.53 -19.11 19.93
CA VAL A 211 20.11 -19.76 18.67
C VAL A 211 19.65 -18.72 17.65
N LEU A 212 18.74 -17.83 18.04
CA LEU A 212 18.21 -16.78 17.15
C LEU A 212 19.31 -15.87 16.61
N PHE A 213 20.17 -15.34 17.49
CA PHE A 213 21.26 -14.48 17.04
C PHE A 213 22.39 -15.26 16.33
N GLY A 214 22.52 -16.57 16.54
CA GLY A 214 23.39 -17.42 15.73
C GLY A 214 22.90 -17.50 14.29
N PHE A 215 21.61 -17.77 14.09
CA PHE A 215 20.97 -17.79 12.77
C PHE A 215 21.12 -16.44 12.04
N PHE A 216 20.82 -15.33 12.74
CA PHE A 216 21.01 -14.00 12.18
C PHE A 216 22.48 -13.67 11.93
N GLY A 217 23.38 -14.10 12.82
CA GLY A 217 24.82 -13.91 12.65
C GLY A 217 25.33 -14.57 11.37
N PHE A 218 24.87 -15.78 11.06
CA PHE A 218 25.17 -16.45 9.79
C PHE A 218 24.72 -15.62 8.58
N GLN A 219 23.48 -15.12 8.58
CA GLN A 219 22.97 -14.29 7.49
C GLN A 219 23.80 -13.01 7.31
N VAL A 220 24.09 -12.32 8.40
CA VAL A 220 24.84 -11.06 8.40
C VAL A 220 26.28 -11.24 7.91
N VAL A 221 26.90 -12.41 8.15
CA VAL A 221 28.25 -12.73 7.64
C VAL A 221 28.23 -13.03 6.14
N ILE A 222 27.24 -13.76 5.64
CA ILE A 222 27.16 -14.15 4.22
C ILE A 222 26.72 -12.97 3.34
N PHE A 223 25.88 -12.10 3.87
CA PHE A 223 25.22 -11.07 3.09
C PHE A 223 26.15 -10.08 2.35
N PRO A 224 27.26 -9.60 2.93
CA PRO A 224 28.25 -8.81 2.19
C PRO A 224 28.70 -9.49 0.89
N LEU A 225 29.01 -10.79 0.95
CA LEU A 225 29.45 -11.56 -0.22
C LEU A 225 28.34 -11.63 -1.28
N LEU A 226 27.09 -11.83 -0.86
CA LEU A 226 25.94 -11.84 -1.78
C LEU A 226 25.74 -10.51 -2.51
N LEU A 227 26.08 -9.38 -1.87
CA LEU A 227 25.94 -8.05 -2.48
C LEU A 227 26.97 -7.76 -3.57
N ILE A 228 28.03 -8.57 -3.69
CA ILE A 228 29.02 -8.48 -4.78
C ILE A 228 28.53 -9.24 -6.02
N ILE A 229 27.75 -10.32 -5.86
CA ILE A 229 27.29 -11.19 -6.96
C ILE A 229 26.69 -10.40 -8.14
N PRO A 230 25.83 -9.38 -7.95
CA PRO A 230 25.25 -8.61 -9.06
C PRO A 230 26.29 -7.94 -9.98
N ALA A 231 27.53 -7.72 -9.54
CA ALA A 231 28.59 -7.20 -10.42
C ALA A 231 29.03 -8.19 -11.50
N PHE A 232 28.76 -9.49 -11.30
CA PHE A 232 29.15 -10.56 -12.21
C PHE A 232 27.98 -11.11 -13.05
N VAL A 233 26.75 -10.74 -12.71
CA VAL A 233 25.54 -11.21 -13.39
C VAL A 233 25.29 -10.34 -14.64
N PRO A 234 25.19 -10.90 -15.86
CA PRO A 234 25.10 -10.12 -17.10
C PRO A 234 24.01 -9.04 -17.11
N GLN A 235 22.83 -9.35 -16.55
CA GLN A 235 21.69 -8.43 -16.50
C GLN A 235 21.95 -7.19 -15.64
N THR A 236 22.84 -7.27 -14.64
CA THR A 236 23.17 -6.16 -13.72
C THR A 236 24.58 -5.62 -13.94
N ALA A 237 25.48 -6.39 -14.55
CA ALA A 237 26.85 -6.00 -14.84
C ALA A 237 26.93 -4.84 -15.86
N VAL A 238 25.92 -4.68 -16.71
CA VAL A 238 25.78 -3.57 -17.65
C VAL A 238 25.49 -2.22 -16.98
N LEU A 239 25.17 -2.21 -15.68
CA LEU A 239 24.82 -0.98 -14.97
C LEU A 239 26.04 -0.05 -14.80
N PRO A 240 25.87 1.26 -14.96
CA PRO A 240 26.97 2.21 -14.82
C PRO A 240 27.48 2.22 -13.37
N PHE A 241 28.80 2.22 -13.23
CA PHE A 241 29.51 2.22 -11.94
C PHE A 241 29.19 1.00 -11.06
N ILE A 242 28.92 -0.16 -11.66
CA ILE A 242 28.51 -1.37 -10.91
C ILE A 242 29.49 -1.76 -9.79
N TRP A 243 30.79 -1.68 -10.04
CA TRP A 243 31.83 -1.98 -9.04
C TRP A 243 31.81 -1.01 -7.86
N TRP A 244 31.57 0.28 -8.08
CA TRP A 244 31.42 1.25 -7.00
C TRP A 244 30.19 0.97 -6.14
N ARG A 245 29.07 0.58 -6.77
CA ARG A 245 27.86 0.15 -6.06
C ARG A 245 28.13 -1.10 -5.21
N ALA A 246 28.87 -2.07 -5.75
CA ALA A 246 29.26 -3.29 -5.05
C ALA A 246 30.18 -3.04 -3.88
N ILE A 247 31.25 -2.25 -4.06
CA ILE A 247 32.18 -1.90 -2.98
C ILE A 247 31.46 -1.14 -1.87
N LEU A 248 30.60 -0.17 -2.22
CA LEU A 248 29.80 0.57 -1.24
C LEU A 248 28.90 -0.35 -0.41
N LEU A 249 28.10 -1.18 -1.07
CA LEU A 249 27.16 -2.08 -0.41
C LEU A 249 27.87 -3.16 0.41
N PHE A 250 28.99 -3.70 -0.08
CA PHE A 250 29.85 -4.63 0.65
C PHE A 250 30.40 -3.99 1.92
N THR A 251 30.90 -2.75 1.83
CA THR A 251 31.47 -2.01 2.96
C THR A 251 30.39 -1.72 4.01
N LEU A 252 29.22 -1.26 3.59
CA LEU A 252 28.09 -1.02 4.49
C LEU A 252 27.60 -2.29 5.17
N ALA A 253 27.47 -3.40 4.43
CA ALA A 253 27.07 -4.68 5.00
C ALA A 253 28.12 -5.23 5.98
N THR A 254 29.40 -5.05 5.67
CA THR A 254 30.51 -5.44 6.56
C THR A 254 30.52 -4.61 7.83
N LEU A 255 30.26 -3.31 7.74
CA LEU A 255 30.10 -2.45 8.91
C LEU A 255 28.92 -2.90 9.78
N VAL A 256 27.79 -3.28 9.18
CA VAL A 256 26.65 -3.85 9.91
C VAL A 256 27.03 -5.16 10.60
N ALA A 257 27.78 -6.03 9.94
CA ALA A 257 28.31 -7.25 10.54
C ALA A 257 29.21 -6.96 11.74
N PHE A 258 30.15 -6.02 11.59
CA PHE A 258 31.00 -5.57 12.68
C PHE A 258 30.18 -5.05 13.87
N LEU A 259 29.18 -4.20 13.64
CA LEU A 259 28.30 -3.67 14.69
C LEU A 259 27.48 -4.77 15.38
N PHE A 260 27.03 -5.77 14.62
CA PHE A 260 26.31 -6.93 15.15
C PHE A 260 27.18 -7.72 16.14
N PHE A 261 28.45 -8.00 15.80
CA PHE A 261 29.36 -8.75 16.67
C PHE A 261 29.96 -7.92 17.80
N LYS A 262 30.14 -6.60 17.63
CA LYS A 262 30.55 -5.67 18.70
C LYS A 262 29.54 -5.61 19.84
N GLY A 263 28.27 -5.89 19.57
CA GLY A 263 27.25 -6.05 20.60
C GLY A 263 26.57 -4.75 21.08
N THR A 264 26.82 -3.60 20.44
CA THR A 264 26.22 -2.31 20.83
C THR A 264 24.68 -2.34 20.81
N SER A 265 24.09 -3.04 19.82
CA SER A 265 22.69 -3.53 19.86
C SER A 265 22.45 -4.43 18.65
N ARG A 266 22.36 -5.74 18.87
CA ARG A 266 22.18 -6.72 17.78
C ARG A 266 20.88 -6.50 17.02
N VAL A 267 19.81 -6.09 17.69
CA VAL A 267 18.52 -5.82 17.05
C VAL A 267 18.59 -4.61 16.11
N LEU A 268 19.27 -3.54 16.53
CA LEU A 268 19.49 -2.38 15.66
C LEU A 268 20.38 -2.72 14.45
N ALA A 269 21.40 -3.56 14.65
CA ALA A 269 22.21 -4.06 13.55
C ALA A 269 21.36 -4.87 12.54
N LEU A 270 20.38 -5.65 12.99
CA LEU A 270 19.43 -6.33 12.10
C LEU A 270 18.49 -5.36 11.37
N ALA A 271 18.08 -4.27 12.00
CA ALA A 271 17.32 -3.23 11.31
C ALA A 271 18.17 -2.57 10.21
N LEU A 272 19.43 -2.24 10.50
CA LEU A 272 20.37 -1.71 9.51
C LEU A 272 20.66 -2.71 8.39
N PHE A 273 20.78 -4.00 8.70
CA PHE A 273 20.89 -5.06 7.71
C PHE A 273 19.73 -5.02 6.70
N MET A 274 18.49 -4.90 7.17
CA MET A 274 17.31 -4.78 6.28
C MET A 274 17.36 -3.50 5.43
N VAL A 275 17.87 -2.40 5.98
CA VAL A 275 18.08 -1.14 5.23
C VAL A 275 19.11 -1.34 4.11
N VAL A 276 20.26 -1.95 4.40
CA VAL A 276 21.29 -2.23 3.38
C VAL A 276 20.75 -3.18 2.32
N ALA A 277 19.97 -4.19 2.70
CA ALA A 277 19.31 -5.08 1.74
C ALA A 277 18.35 -4.33 0.81
N ARG A 278 17.56 -3.40 1.37
CA ARG A 278 16.69 -2.55 0.58
C ARG A 278 17.48 -1.62 -0.36
N LEU A 279 18.62 -1.09 0.08
CA LEU A 279 19.52 -0.32 -0.78
C LEU A 279 20.07 -1.16 -1.93
N GLY A 280 20.43 -2.42 -1.68
CA GLY A 280 20.86 -3.36 -2.73
C GLY A 280 19.81 -3.53 -3.84
N LEU A 281 18.54 -3.71 -3.47
CA LEU A 281 17.43 -3.76 -4.44
C LEU A 281 17.31 -2.47 -5.26
N ASN A 282 17.47 -1.31 -4.61
CA ASN A 282 17.38 -0.02 -5.28
C ASN A 282 18.56 0.27 -6.21
N LEU A 283 19.76 -0.24 -5.90
CA LEU A 283 20.97 0.03 -6.67
C LEU A 283 21.24 -0.99 -7.78
N TYR A 284 20.71 -2.20 -7.66
CA TYR A 284 20.88 -3.25 -8.67
C TYR A 284 19.59 -3.57 -9.41
N TYR A 285 18.59 -4.09 -8.69
CA TYR A 285 17.41 -4.69 -9.31
C TYR A 285 16.56 -3.66 -10.06
N LEU A 286 16.21 -2.54 -9.42
CA LEU A 286 15.38 -1.52 -10.08
C LEU A 286 16.07 -0.90 -11.31
N PRO A 287 17.36 -0.50 -11.26
CA PRO A 287 18.05 -0.01 -12.45
C PRO A 287 18.17 -1.06 -13.57
N ALA A 288 18.42 -2.33 -13.23
CA ALA A 288 18.48 -3.39 -14.22
C ALA A 288 17.13 -3.60 -14.93
N LEU A 289 16.02 -3.60 -14.18
CA LEU A 289 14.68 -3.61 -14.75
C LEU A 289 14.41 -2.39 -15.65
N GLN A 290 14.94 -1.22 -15.29
CA GLN A 290 14.79 0.00 -16.11
C GLN A 290 15.60 -0.03 -17.40
N ALA A 291 16.70 -0.80 -17.43
CA ALA A 291 17.55 -0.96 -18.61
C ALA A 291 17.00 -2.01 -19.59
N ASP A 292 16.17 -2.94 -19.11
CA ASP A 292 15.53 -3.95 -19.94
C ASP A 292 14.38 -3.33 -20.76
N LYS A 293 14.58 -3.23 -22.07
CA LYS A 293 13.58 -2.68 -23.01
C LYS A 293 12.32 -3.52 -23.11
N ASN A 294 12.38 -4.84 -22.87
CA ASN A 294 11.18 -5.67 -22.89
C ASN A 294 10.30 -5.39 -21.68
N VAL A 295 10.93 -5.17 -20.52
CA VAL A 295 10.25 -4.74 -19.30
C VAL A 295 9.74 -3.31 -19.44
N MET A 296 10.52 -2.43 -20.06
CA MET A 296 10.19 -1.01 -20.29
C MET A 296 9.57 -0.71 -21.64
N TYR A 297 8.93 -1.71 -22.27
CA TYR A 297 8.37 -1.63 -23.62
C TYR A 297 7.53 -0.36 -23.84
N TYR A 298 6.52 -0.13 -23.00
CA TYR A 298 5.66 1.06 -23.11
C TYR A 298 6.42 2.38 -22.97
N ARG A 299 7.50 2.43 -22.18
CA ARG A 299 8.28 3.65 -22.01
C ARG A 299 9.00 4.02 -23.30
N SER A 300 9.66 3.05 -23.95
CA SER A 300 10.35 3.29 -25.23
C SER A 300 9.36 3.57 -26.35
N THR A 301 8.31 2.75 -26.47
CA THR A 301 7.31 2.87 -27.54
C THR A 301 6.55 4.19 -27.46
N MET A 302 6.17 4.66 -26.26
CA MET A 302 5.49 5.96 -26.13
C MET A 302 6.44 7.14 -26.37
N ALA A 303 7.74 6.98 -26.13
CA ALA A 303 8.72 8.00 -26.48
C ALA A 303 8.87 8.14 -28.00
N GLU A 304 8.98 7.02 -28.73
CA GLU A 304 9.00 7.00 -30.21
C GLU A 304 7.72 7.60 -30.81
N LEU A 305 6.56 7.22 -30.25
CA LEU A 305 5.26 7.80 -30.63
C LEU A 305 5.26 9.33 -30.49
N LEU A 306 5.84 9.85 -29.41
CA LEU A 306 5.89 11.30 -29.16
C LEU A 306 6.92 12.06 -30.02
N GLU A 307 7.96 11.37 -30.51
CA GLU A 307 8.85 11.95 -31.52
C GLU A 307 8.11 12.19 -32.84
N ILE A 308 7.21 11.28 -33.24
CA ILE A 308 6.39 11.39 -34.45
C ILE A 308 5.36 12.53 -34.34
N THR A 309 4.75 12.70 -33.15
CA THR A 309 3.74 13.74 -32.92
C THR A 309 4.33 15.12 -32.59
N GLY A 310 5.66 15.26 -32.52
CA GLY A 310 6.29 16.51 -32.09
C GLY A 310 5.94 16.90 -30.65
N LYS A 311 5.60 15.92 -29.80
CA LYS A 311 5.09 16.09 -28.42
C LYS A 311 3.75 16.83 -28.31
N GLU A 312 2.96 16.87 -29.38
CA GLU A 312 1.59 17.41 -29.33
C GLU A 312 0.65 16.57 -28.43
N GLN A 313 -0.55 17.09 -28.20
CA GLN A 313 -1.60 16.39 -27.46
C GLN A 313 -2.03 15.13 -28.22
N VAL A 314 -2.03 14.00 -27.52
CA VAL A 314 -2.54 12.72 -28.03
C VAL A 314 -3.83 12.37 -27.30
N PHE A 315 -4.84 11.97 -28.06
CA PHE A 315 -6.14 11.53 -27.56
C PHE A 315 -6.28 10.01 -27.69
N LEU A 316 -7.09 9.41 -26.84
CA LEU A 316 -7.51 8.02 -26.96
C LEU A 316 -8.86 7.97 -27.67
N TYR A 317 -8.92 7.32 -28.82
CA TYR A 317 -10.15 7.05 -29.56
C TYR A 317 -10.61 5.61 -29.35
N GLY A 318 -11.92 5.44 -29.16
CA GLY A 318 -12.57 4.14 -29.09
C GLY A 318 -13.96 4.26 -28.47
N ASN A 319 -14.62 3.13 -28.26
CA ASN A 319 -15.95 3.10 -27.63
C ASN A 319 -15.83 3.22 -26.12
N ALA A 320 -16.72 4.00 -25.49
CA ALA A 320 -16.79 4.04 -24.04
C ALA A 320 -17.13 2.67 -23.45
N TYR A 321 -16.45 2.30 -22.38
CA TYR A 321 -16.72 1.08 -21.64
C TYR A 321 -17.75 1.38 -20.56
N ASN A 322 -18.95 0.83 -20.72
CA ASN A 322 -20.04 0.93 -19.76
C ASN A 322 -20.12 -0.35 -18.94
N PHE A 323 -20.12 -0.24 -17.62
CA PHE A 323 -20.30 -1.38 -16.75
C PHE A 323 -21.22 -1.05 -15.57
N PRO A 324 -22.13 -1.96 -15.18
CA PRO A 324 -22.96 -1.76 -14.02
C PRO A 324 -22.10 -1.82 -12.74
N SER A 325 -22.35 -0.92 -11.81
CA SER A 325 -21.79 -0.91 -10.47
C SER A 325 -22.89 -0.68 -9.46
N ASP A 326 -22.84 -1.41 -8.35
CA ASP A 326 -23.88 -1.40 -7.33
C ASP A 326 -23.29 -1.08 -5.95
N ALA A 327 -24.04 -0.38 -5.12
CA ALA A 327 -23.76 -0.29 -3.69
C ALA A 327 -24.45 -1.46 -3.02
N SER A 328 -23.75 -2.58 -2.85
CA SER A 328 -24.30 -3.78 -2.19
C SER A 328 -23.50 -4.20 -0.96
N ILE A 329 -24.20 -4.82 -0.01
CA ILE A 329 -23.61 -5.55 1.12
C ILE A 329 -24.20 -6.97 1.10
N GLY A 330 -23.42 -7.94 0.61
CA GLY A 330 -23.90 -9.30 0.44
C GLY A 330 -25.14 -9.33 -0.47
N PRO A 331 -26.29 -9.86 -0.01
CA PRO A 331 -27.50 -9.95 -0.83
C PRO A 331 -28.31 -8.63 -0.92
N LEU A 332 -27.92 -7.57 -0.20
CA LEU A 332 -28.66 -6.31 -0.16
C LEU A 332 -28.06 -5.30 -1.13
N THR A 333 -28.83 -4.89 -2.13
CA THR A 333 -28.48 -3.81 -3.07
C THR A 333 -29.20 -2.54 -2.68
N PHE A 334 -28.46 -1.45 -2.51
CA PHE A 334 -28.99 -0.14 -2.11
C PHE A 334 -29.18 0.79 -3.31
N GLU A 335 -28.26 0.73 -4.28
CA GLU A 335 -28.26 1.61 -5.45
C GLU A 335 -27.47 0.95 -6.58
N GLU A 336 -27.93 1.11 -7.83
CA GLU A 336 -27.23 0.65 -9.03
C GLU A 336 -27.03 1.84 -9.96
N THR A 337 -25.81 1.97 -10.49
CA THR A 337 -25.47 2.98 -11.49
C THR A 337 -24.63 2.35 -12.60
N THR A 338 -24.75 2.88 -13.81
CA THR A 338 -23.86 2.48 -14.91
C THR A 338 -22.69 3.45 -14.95
N LEU A 339 -21.49 2.92 -14.76
CA LEU A 339 -20.27 3.70 -14.84
C LEU A 339 -19.73 3.64 -16.28
N THR A 340 -19.42 4.82 -16.81
CA THR A 340 -18.80 4.99 -18.13
C THR A 340 -17.33 5.34 -17.94
N THR A 341 -16.43 4.63 -18.61
CA THR A 341 -14.99 4.91 -18.60
C THR A 341 -14.40 4.81 -20.01
N ALA A 342 -13.23 5.39 -20.20
CA ALA A 342 -12.42 5.19 -21.40
C ALA A 342 -12.19 3.69 -21.68
N PRO A 343 -11.99 3.29 -22.95
CA PRO A 343 -11.69 1.92 -23.32
C PRO A 343 -10.46 1.41 -22.58
N LEU A 344 -10.53 0.15 -22.18
CA LEU A 344 -9.50 -0.48 -21.37
C LEU A 344 -8.22 -0.68 -22.18
N ILE A 345 -7.18 0.06 -21.83
CA ILE A 345 -5.81 -0.08 -22.35
C ILE A 345 -4.81 -0.22 -21.21
N ALA A 346 -3.59 -0.68 -21.51
CA ALA A 346 -2.52 -0.70 -20.51
C ALA A 346 -2.30 0.69 -19.91
N TYR A 347 -2.39 0.81 -18.57
CA TYR A 347 -2.23 2.08 -17.86
C TYR A 347 -0.89 2.77 -18.14
N GLN A 348 0.14 2.00 -18.54
CA GLN A 348 1.45 2.52 -18.91
C GLN A 348 1.41 3.42 -20.14
N ILE A 349 0.48 3.19 -21.09
CA ILE A 349 0.34 3.98 -22.33
C ILE A 349 0.05 5.45 -21.99
N PRO A 350 -1.10 5.80 -21.36
CA PRO A 350 -1.40 7.19 -21.04
C PRO A 350 -0.43 7.77 -20.01
N TYR A 351 0.09 6.94 -19.09
CA TYR A 351 1.10 7.37 -18.12
C TYR A 351 2.39 7.85 -18.80
N TYR A 352 2.97 7.07 -19.71
CA TYR A 352 4.22 7.45 -20.36
C TYR A 352 4.03 8.57 -21.37
N ILE A 353 2.91 8.62 -22.10
CA ILE A 353 2.59 9.79 -22.94
C ILE A 353 2.59 11.07 -22.10
N THR A 354 1.76 11.11 -21.05
CA THR A 354 1.62 12.27 -20.16
C THR A 354 2.94 12.63 -19.48
N ARG A 355 3.73 11.63 -19.08
CA ARG A 355 5.05 11.86 -18.45
C ARG A 355 6.05 12.52 -19.40
N HIS A 356 5.95 12.27 -20.70
CA HIS A 356 6.90 12.75 -21.69
C HIS A 356 6.54 14.12 -22.28
N ASN A 357 5.24 14.43 -22.47
CA ASN A 357 4.78 15.72 -23.02
C ASN A 357 4.11 16.64 -21.98
N GLY A 358 3.80 16.16 -20.77
CA GLY A 358 3.11 16.92 -19.73
C GLY A 358 1.60 17.07 -19.92
N LEU A 359 1.04 16.42 -20.93
CA LEU A 359 -0.36 16.57 -21.36
C LEU A 359 -1.15 15.29 -21.07
N ILE A 360 -2.25 15.42 -20.33
CA ILE A 360 -3.09 14.27 -19.94
C ILE A 360 -3.79 13.74 -21.18
N VAL A 361 -3.66 12.44 -21.44
CA VAL A 361 -4.39 11.76 -22.52
C VAL A 361 -5.88 11.78 -22.20
N GLN A 362 -6.66 12.43 -23.06
CA GLN A 362 -8.12 12.50 -22.96
C GLN A 362 -8.75 11.44 -23.87
N PHE A 363 -9.87 10.88 -23.42
CA PHE A 363 -10.68 9.95 -24.19
C PHE A 363 -11.77 10.69 -24.98
N THR A 364 -12.05 10.22 -26.19
CA THR A 364 -13.17 10.70 -27.01
C THR A 364 -13.68 9.61 -27.94
N GLU A 365 -14.97 9.66 -28.24
CA GLU A 365 -15.64 8.79 -29.22
C GLU A 365 -15.68 9.40 -30.62
N GLU A 366 -15.11 10.60 -30.81
CA GLU A 366 -15.15 11.33 -32.07
C GLU A 366 -13.74 11.69 -32.58
N LEU A 367 -13.54 11.51 -33.88
CA LEU A 367 -12.34 11.94 -34.60
C LEU A 367 -12.50 13.39 -35.06
N VAL A 368 -11.69 14.29 -34.50
CA VAL A 368 -11.69 15.72 -34.80
C VAL A 368 -10.46 16.07 -35.63
N PRO A 369 -10.61 16.64 -36.85
CA PRO A 369 -9.51 16.92 -37.75
C PRO A 369 -8.36 17.72 -37.11
N GLY A 370 -7.14 17.44 -37.55
CA GLY A 370 -5.90 18.09 -37.12
C GLY A 370 -5.28 17.53 -35.84
N ARG A 371 -5.88 16.49 -35.22
CA ARG A 371 -5.41 15.93 -33.94
C ARG A 371 -4.80 14.54 -34.09
N TYR A 372 -3.97 14.18 -33.10
CA TYR A 372 -3.36 12.86 -32.98
C TYR A 372 -4.17 11.95 -32.07
N TYR A 373 -4.40 10.73 -32.54
CA TYR A 373 -5.16 9.71 -31.82
C TYR A 373 -4.40 8.41 -31.71
N ILE A 374 -4.45 7.78 -30.54
CA ILE A 374 -4.19 6.36 -30.38
C ILE A 374 -5.53 5.61 -30.34
N ALA A 375 -5.60 4.50 -31.07
CA ALA A 375 -6.81 3.67 -31.15
C ALA A 375 -6.47 2.20 -31.42
N PRO A 376 -7.32 1.24 -31.05
CA PRO A 376 -7.25 -0.12 -31.57
C PRO A 376 -7.31 -0.12 -33.11
N ALA A 377 -6.46 -0.93 -33.74
CA ALA A 377 -6.32 -0.94 -35.20
C ALA A 377 -7.62 -1.34 -35.93
N ASP A 378 -8.46 -2.14 -35.29
CA ASP A 378 -9.76 -2.62 -35.79
C ASP A 378 -10.89 -1.59 -35.65
N MET A 379 -10.70 -0.50 -34.89
CA MET A 379 -11.69 0.55 -34.69
C MET A 379 -11.54 1.73 -35.66
N VAL A 380 -10.48 1.77 -36.47
CA VAL A 380 -10.18 2.88 -37.37
C VAL A 380 -10.14 2.38 -38.81
N ASN A 381 -10.76 3.12 -39.73
CA ASN A 381 -10.54 2.88 -41.16
C ASN A 381 -9.13 3.35 -41.55
N ILE A 382 -8.18 2.41 -41.58
CA ILE A 382 -6.77 2.68 -41.91
C ILE A 382 -6.55 3.17 -43.35
N THR A 383 -7.56 3.04 -44.22
CA THR A 383 -7.52 3.59 -45.58
C THR A 383 -7.71 5.11 -45.56
N ASP A 384 -8.66 5.57 -44.74
CA ASP A 384 -8.98 7.00 -44.60
C ASP A 384 -7.98 7.69 -43.67
N TYR A 385 -7.50 6.98 -42.66
CA TYR A 385 -6.55 7.45 -41.67
C TYR A 385 -5.31 6.53 -41.61
N PRO A 386 -4.33 6.73 -42.51
CA PRO A 386 -3.15 5.88 -42.55
C PRO A 386 -2.36 5.98 -41.24
N PRO A 387 -1.96 4.85 -40.64
CA PRO A 387 -1.27 4.84 -39.37
C PRO A 387 0.14 5.41 -39.50
N LEU A 388 0.43 6.40 -38.67
CA LEU A 388 1.76 7.00 -38.52
C LEU A 388 2.70 6.12 -37.70
N PHE A 389 2.12 5.30 -36.81
CA PHE A 389 2.86 4.37 -35.96
C PHE A 389 1.96 3.19 -35.56
N ARG A 390 2.56 2.00 -35.41
CA ARG A 390 1.87 0.78 -34.97
C ARG A 390 2.60 0.21 -33.76
N PHE A 391 1.85 -0.22 -32.76
CA PHE A 391 2.39 -0.86 -31.58
C PHE A 391 1.39 -1.83 -30.96
N GLU A 392 1.83 -2.67 -30.04
CA GLU A 392 0.99 -3.67 -29.38
C GLU A 392 0.67 -3.22 -27.96
N ASP A 393 -0.61 -3.21 -27.58
CA ASP A 393 -0.97 -3.24 -26.16
C ASP A 393 -0.81 -4.68 -25.66
N LYS A 394 0.38 -5.00 -25.14
CA LYS A 394 0.72 -6.32 -24.58
C LYS A 394 -0.15 -6.75 -23.40
N TRP A 395 -0.87 -5.83 -22.75
CA TRP A 395 -1.80 -6.20 -21.66
C TRP A 395 -3.11 -6.75 -22.22
N LYS A 396 -3.60 -6.17 -23.32
CA LYS A 396 -4.80 -6.63 -24.03
C LYS A 396 -4.52 -7.64 -25.15
N GLY A 397 -3.27 -7.74 -25.61
CA GLY A 397 -2.89 -8.53 -26.77
C GLY A 397 -3.49 -7.99 -28.07
N GLN A 398 -3.63 -6.67 -28.19
CA GLN A 398 -4.27 -6.02 -29.35
C GLN A 398 -3.31 -5.04 -30.02
N GLU A 399 -3.44 -4.89 -31.34
CA GLU A 399 -2.69 -3.90 -32.11
C GLU A 399 -3.32 -2.52 -31.95
N MET A 400 -2.48 -1.52 -31.72
CA MET A 400 -2.83 -0.12 -31.57
C MET A 400 -2.14 0.70 -32.67
N VAL A 401 -2.83 1.73 -33.14
CA VAL A 401 -2.34 2.65 -34.17
C VAL A 401 -2.29 4.07 -33.63
N LEU A 402 -1.28 4.83 -34.05
CA LEU A 402 -1.28 6.29 -34.02
C LEU A 402 -1.77 6.79 -35.38
N ILE A 403 -2.78 7.65 -35.38
CA ILE A 403 -3.25 8.34 -36.58
C ILE A 403 -3.23 9.86 -36.38
N ARG A 404 -3.24 10.58 -37.49
CA ARG A 404 -3.59 11.99 -37.53
C ARG A 404 -4.82 12.13 -38.42
N THR A 405 -5.80 12.85 -37.92
CA THR A 405 -7.07 13.14 -38.61
C THR A 405 -7.02 14.48 -39.31
#